data_AF-A0A928ILW1-F1
#
_entry.id   AF-A0A928ILW1-F1
#
_cell.length_a   1.000
_cell.length_b   1.000
_cell.length_c   1.000
_cell.angle_alpha   90.00
_cell.angle_beta   90.00
_cell.angle_gamma   90.00
#
_symmetry.space_group_name_H-M   'P 1'
#
loop_
_entity.id
_entity.type
_entity.pdbx_description
1 polymer ?
#
loop_
_entity_poly.entity_id
_entity_poly.type
_entity_poly.pdbx_seq_one_letter_code
_entity_poly.pdbx_strand_id
1 'polypeptide(L)'
;MNVKTVIKTYRELKYLRSVIKRYGDSLAPGKYYLFSSMRAMAHDIPETMDEAKKYFDKKRAKSKLTSLISKLNNTKYFYNKNKASDGRYGAVYTANNYDKDREVKLFSFKEKKILTICTSEKVCKKQIDQYKDLGNAFNMPKVVAGEKYENSIEVSMVELLPRPEEAQALENIIASHTAYNPKDRIEKGSIKEIIDVSAYSGEMRALMGKISQGIAEDIFSEDIAYSVQHGDLSKDNLIYGNSDGKYDFWWIDWEHIGKRVFFYDYFFYILNTAVYFDDLRSFEYYMSEESNRDLEKFFKHFSVEFDEERKKDYFLVFCMSFLKERVCQLGNLDALKMYCDFISKLFYKES
;
A
#
# COMPACT_ATOMS: atom_id res chain seq x y z
N MET A 1 -11.21 -14.25 -22.46
CA MET A 1 -9.83 -13.85 -22.11
C MET A 1 -9.63 -12.39 -22.54
N ASN A 2 -9.34 -11.47 -21.63
CA ASN A 2 -9.12 -10.07 -21.99
C ASN A 2 -7.71 -9.91 -22.60
N VAL A 3 -7.65 -9.61 -23.89
CA VAL A 3 -6.39 -9.42 -24.65
C VAL A 3 -5.49 -8.37 -23.97
N LYS A 4 -6.07 -7.34 -23.34
CA LYS A 4 -5.32 -6.31 -22.61
C LYS A 4 -4.50 -6.89 -21.45
N THR A 5 -5.07 -7.85 -20.70
CA THR A 5 -4.40 -8.50 -19.56
C THR A 5 -3.20 -9.35 -19.99
N VAL A 6 -3.33 -10.05 -21.11
CA VAL A 6 -2.24 -10.87 -21.68
C VAL A 6 -1.10 -9.98 -22.15
N ILE A 7 -1.40 -8.91 -22.90
CA ILE A 7 -0.41 -7.94 -23.38
C ILE A 7 0.33 -7.29 -22.20
N LYS A 8 -0.40 -6.84 -21.17
CA LYS A 8 0.19 -6.25 -19.97
C LYS A 8 1.15 -7.24 -19.30
N THR A 9 0.71 -8.47 -19.08
CA THR A 9 1.54 -9.52 -18.46
C THR A 9 2.82 -9.79 -19.25
N TYR A 10 2.74 -9.84 -20.59
CA TYR A 10 3.92 -10.03 -21.43
C TYR A 10 4.91 -8.85 -21.35
N ARG A 11 4.40 -7.61 -21.30
CA ARG A 11 5.24 -6.41 -21.13
C ARG A 11 5.98 -6.43 -19.80
N GLU A 12 5.31 -6.80 -18.70
CA GLU A 12 5.95 -6.93 -17.39
C GLU A 12 7.06 -7.99 -17.37
N LEU A 13 6.81 -9.14 -18.00
CA LEU A 13 7.83 -10.19 -18.14
C LEU A 13 9.06 -9.71 -18.93
N LYS A 14 8.83 -9.03 -20.07
CA LYS A 14 9.91 -8.46 -20.88
C LYS A 14 10.71 -7.44 -20.08
N TYR A 15 10.03 -6.61 -19.30
CA TYR A 15 10.66 -5.63 -18.45
C TYR A 15 11.53 -6.28 -17.37
N LEU A 16 11.01 -7.23 -16.60
CA LEU A 16 11.80 -7.96 -15.58
C LEU A 16 13.07 -8.61 -16.15
N ARG A 17 12.98 -9.19 -17.35
CA ARG A 17 14.16 -9.75 -18.03
C ARG A 17 15.17 -8.67 -18.39
N SER A 18 14.71 -7.50 -18.82
CA SER A 18 15.58 -6.37 -19.10
C SER A 18 16.26 -5.84 -17.82
N VAL A 19 15.56 -5.88 -16.68
CA VAL A 19 16.08 -5.51 -15.36
C VAL A 19 17.21 -6.47 -14.95
N ILE A 20 17.02 -7.78 -15.06
CA ILE A 20 18.10 -8.74 -14.75
C ILE A 20 19.29 -8.54 -15.69
N LYS A 21 19.05 -8.28 -16.98
CA LYS A 21 20.15 -7.98 -17.92
C LYS A 21 20.91 -6.71 -17.54
N ARG A 22 20.19 -5.65 -17.13
CA ARG A 22 20.77 -4.34 -16.80
C ARG A 22 21.51 -4.35 -15.47
N TYR A 23 21.00 -5.05 -14.46
CA TYR A 23 21.56 -5.08 -13.10
C TYR A 23 22.16 -6.44 -12.74
N GLY A 24 22.51 -7.25 -13.74
CA GLY A 24 23.00 -8.61 -13.57
C GLY A 24 24.25 -8.71 -12.71
N ASP A 25 25.06 -7.64 -12.64
CA ASP A 25 26.29 -7.58 -11.84
C ASP A 25 26.04 -7.43 -10.34
N SER A 26 24.83 -7.00 -9.94
CA SER A 26 24.39 -7.03 -8.54
C SER A 26 23.72 -8.35 -8.16
N LEU A 27 23.23 -9.10 -9.15
CA LEU A 27 22.41 -10.26 -8.93
C LEU A 27 23.27 -11.52 -8.82
N ALA A 28 22.87 -12.44 -7.95
CA ALA A 28 23.52 -13.74 -7.83
C ALA A 28 23.55 -14.45 -9.21
N PRO A 29 24.69 -15.02 -9.63
CA PRO A 29 24.77 -15.76 -10.89
C PRO A 29 23.92 -17.02 -10.81
N GLY A 30 23.26 -17.38 -11.91
CA GLY A 30 22.49 -18.61 -12.01
C GLY A 30 21.05 -18.39 -12.44
N LYS A 31 20.22 -19.35 -12.08
CA LYS A 31 18.86 -19.50 -12.60
C LYS A 31 17.87 -18.72 -11.72
N TYR A 32 16.91 -18.05 -12.35
CA TYR A 32 15.85 -17.27 -11.70
C TYR A 32 14.48 -17.80 -12.09
N TYR A 33 13.60 -17.89 -11.09
CA TYR A 33 12.21 -18.31 -11.18
C TYR A 33 11.26 -17.13 -11.08
N LEU A 34 10.19 -17.15 -11.87
CA LEU A 34 9.18 -16.09 -11.92
C LEU A 34 8.01 -16.39 -10.98
N PHE A 35 7.64 -15.40 -10.17
CA PHE A 35 6.52 -15.53 -9.26
C PHE A 35 5.18 -15.33 -9.97
N SER A 36 4.12 -15.85 -9.36
CA SER A 36 2.75 -15.76 -9.89
C SER A 36 2.22 -14.33 -10.05
N SER A 37 2.82 -13.38 -9.32
CA SER A 37 2.56 -11.94 -9.47
C SER A 37 3.07 -11.36 -10.78
N MET A 38 3.97 -12.05 -11.49
CA MET A 38 4.67 -11.59 -12.69
C MET A 38 5.47 -10.30 -12.48
N ARG A 39 5.72 -9.92 -11.23
CA ARG A 39 6.46 -8.71 -10.82
C ARG A 39 7.75 -9.03 -10.07
N ALA A 40 7.97 -10.29 -9.73
CA ALA A 40 9.12 -10.73 -8.98
C ALA A 40 9.79 -11.93 -9.65
N MET A 41 11.12 -11.97 -9.58
CA MET A 41 11.92 -13.14 -9.87
C MET A 41 12.89 -13.40 -8.73
N ALA A 42 13.14 -14.67 -8.38
CA ALA A 42 14.14 -15.02 -7.37
C ALA A 42 15.05 -16.14 -7.85
N HIS A 43 16.26 -16.16 -7.32
CA HIS A 43 17.30 -17.14 -7.61
C HIS A 43 16.84 -18.53 -7.16
N ASP A 44 17.03 -19.52 -8.02
CA ASP A 44 16.53 -20.89 -7.89
C ASP A 44 17.41 -21.71 -6.93
N ILE A 45 17.55 -21.20 -5.71
CA ILE A 45 18.10 -21.92 -4.55
C ILE A 45 17.04 -21.96 -3.44
N PRO A 46 16.94 -23.08 -2.70
CA PRO A 46 15.86 -23.29 -1.73
C PRO A 46 15.67 -22.13 -0.75
N GLU A 47 16.76 -21.64 -0.16
CA GLU A 47 16.73 -20.62 0.89
C GLU A 47 16.20 -19.28 0.37
N THR A 48 16.65 -18.87 -0.82
CA THR A 48 16.19 -17.62 -1.45
C THR A 48 14.74 -17.74 -1.90
N MET A 49 14.35 -18.89 -2.44
CA MET A 49 12.99 -19.14 -2.89
C MET A 49 12.00 -19.15 -1.72
N ASP A 50 12.37 -19.74 -0.60
CA ASP A 50 11.50 -19.81 0.58
C ASP A 50 11.33 -18.45 1.25
N GLU A 51 12.38 -17.65 1.34
CA GLU A 51 12.25 -16.25 1.76
C GLU A 51 11.42 -15.45 0.75
N ALA A 52 11.73 -15.50 -0.54
CA ALA A 52 11.02 -14.76 -1.57
C ALA A 52 9.51 -15.06 -1.61
N LYS A 53 9.09 -16.31 -1.35
CA LYS A 53 7.67 -16.67 -1.23
C LYS A 53 6.97 -15.90 -0.11
N LYS A 54 7.64 -15.67 1.04
CA LYS A 54 7.05 -14.91 2.16
C LYS A 54 6.69 -13.48 1.75
N TYR A 55 7.54 -12.83 0.94
CA TYR A 55 7.34 -11.45 0.50
C TYR A 55 6.46 -11.32 -0.75
N PHE A 56 6.57 -12.25 -1.71
CA PHE A 56 5.97 -12.10 -3.04
C PHE A 56 4.72 -12.95 -3.28
N ASP A 57 4.55 -14.08 -2.58
CA ASP A 57 3.34 -14.90 -2.67
C ASP A 57 2.31 -14.48 -1.63
N LYS A 58 1.81 -13.24 -1.80
CA LYS A 58 0.75 -12.67 -0.96
C LYS A 58 -0.55 -13.48 -1.15
N LYS A 59 -1.25 -13.77 -0.04
CA LYS A 59 -2.56 -14.46 0.01
C LYS A 59 -3.70 -13.55 -0.45
N ARG A 60 -3.58 -12.91 -1.63
CA ARG A 60 -4.73 -12.25 -2.27
C ARG A 60 -5.54 -13.29 -3.04
N ALA A 61 -6.85 -13.08 -3.19
CA ALA A 61 -7.67 -13.91 -4.06
C ALA A 61 -7.07 -13.95 -5.48
N LYS A 62 -6.35 -15.02 -5.81
CA LYS A 62 -5.64 -15.14 -7.09
C LYS A 62 -6.67 -15.45 -8.17
N SER A 63 -6.72 -14.64 -9.23
CA SER A 63 -7.51 -15.01 -10.41
C SER A 63 -6.95 -16.33 -10.97
N LYS A 64 -7.82 -17.28 -11.31
CA LYS A 64 -7.44 -18.57 -11.94
C LYS A 64 -6.55 -18.36 -13.18
N LEU A 65 -6.75 -17.24 -13.88
CA LEU A 65 -6.02 -16.84 -15.07
C LEU A 65 -4.54 -16.51 -14.79
N THR A 66 -4.26 -15.70 -13.76
CA THR A 66 -2.87 -15.36 -13.37
C THR A 66 -2.07 -16.61 -12.99
N SER A 67 -2.71 -17.56 -12.29
CA SER A 67 -2.12 -18.85 -11.93
C SER A 67 -1.78 -19.70 -13.17
N LEU A 68 -2.63 -19.70 -14.20
CA LEU A 68 -2.36 -20.40 -15.45
C LEU A 68 -1.19 -19.77 -16.22
N ILE A 69 -1.17 -18.44 -16.34
CA ILE A 69 -0.10 -17.71 -17.07
C ILE A 69 1.25 -17.88 -16.38
N SER A 70 1.30 -17.83 -15.04
CA SER A 70 2.54 -18.07 -14.31
C SER A 70 3.04 -19.49 -14.52
N LYS A 71 2.17 -20.50 -14.44
CA LYS A 71 2.55 -21.90 -14.70
C LYS A 71 3.14 -22.10 -16.09
N LEU A 72 2.54 -21.51 -17.12
CA LEU A 72 3.03 -21.60 -18.49
C LEU A 72 4.39 -20.90 -18.67
N ASN A 73 4.61 -19.76 -18.02
CA ASN A 73 5.87 -19.01 -18.12
C ASN A 73 6.98 -19.55 -17.23
N ASN A 74 6.66 -20.25 -16.15
CA ASN A 74 7.63 -20.85 -15.23
C ASN A 74 8.42 -22.02 -15.85
N THR A 75 8.00 -22.48 -17.03
CA THR A 75 8.81 -23.38 -17.88
C THR A 75 10.00 -22.67 -18.53
N LYS A 76 10.00 -21.33 -18.59
CA LYS A 76 11.04 -20.50 -19.23
C LYS A 76 11.85 -19.74 -18.17
N TYR A 77 12.75 -20.46 -17.52
CA TYR A 77 13.73 -19.90 -16.60
C TYR A 77 14.55 -18.78 -17.23
N PHE A 78 14.96 -17.79 -16.43
CA PHE A 78 15.96 -16.82 -16.82
C PHE A 78 17.30 -17.18 -16.19
N TYR A 79 18.40 -17.02 -16.91
CA TYR A 79 19.73 -17.33 -16.39
C TYR A 79 20.61 -16.07 -16.42
N ASN A 80 21.03 -15.62 -15.25
CA ASN A 80 22.05 -14.58 -15.11
C ASN A 80 23.44 -15.21 -15.25
N LYS A 81 24.15 -14.89 -16.33
CA LYS A 81 25.50 -15.40 -16.61
C LYS A 81 26.61 -14.54 -16.00
N ASN A 82 26.28 -13.38 -15.45
CA ASN A 82 27.28 -12.44 -14.96
C ASN A 82 27.91 -12.99 -13.69
N LYS A 83 29.20 -13.33 -13.75
CA LYS A 83 30.00 -13.83 -12.62
C LYS A 83 30.54 -12.69 -11.72
N ALA A 84 29.85 -11.55 -11.68
CA ALA A 84 30.33 -10.37 -10.99
C ALA A 84 30.60 -10.66 -9.49
N SER A 85 31.59 -9.96 -8.94
CA SER A 85 32.13 -10.18 -7.60
C SER A 85 31.16 -9.90 -6.45
N ASP A 86 30.12 -9.09 -6.68
CA ASP A 86 29.18 -8.62 -5.66
C ASP A 86 27.75 -9.17 -5.84
N GLY A 87 27.60 -10.36 -6.44
CA GLY A 87 26.30 -11.02 -6.71
C GLY A 87 25.50 -11.41 -5.45
N ARG A 88 25.19 -10.43 -4.60
CA ARG A 88 24.63 -10.58 -3.25
C ARG A 88 23.11 -10.52 -3.19
N TYR A 89 22.46 -10.02 -4.24
CA TYR A 89 20.99 -9.95 -4.30
C TYR A 89 20.44 -11.21 -4.98
N GLY A 90 19.55 -11.91 -4.29
CA GLY A 90 18.94 -13.16 -4.73
C GLY A 90 17.57 -12.97 -5.39
N ALA A 91 16.94 -11.80 -5.26
CA ALA A 91 15.65 -11.56 -5.91
C ALA A 91 15.48 -10.14 -6.43
N VAL A 92 14.57 -10.01 -7.40
CA VAL A 92 14.17 -8.78 -8.06
C VAL A 92 12.67 -8.63 -7.92
N TYR A 93 12.22 -7.44 -7.58
CA TYR A 93 10.83 -7.01 -7.62
C TYR A 93 10.71 -5.71 -8.40
N THR A 94 9.59 -5.54 -9.10
CA THR A 94 9.26 -4.30 -9.79
C THR A 94 7.99 -3.72 -9.19
N ALA A 95 8.15 -2.56 -8.55
CA ALA A 95 7.05 -1.80 -7.97
C ALA A 95 6.50 -0.81 -9.02
N ASN A 96 5.20 -0.51 -8.91
CA ASN A 96 4.47 0.46 -9.73
C ASN A 96 4.30 0.12 -11.22
N ASN A 97 3.04 0.21 -11.69
CA ASN A 97 2.67 -0.01 -13.11
C ASN A 97 2.89 1.23 -13.99
N TYR A 98 3.34 2.35 -13.41
CA TYR A 98 3.41 3.63 -14.10
C TYR A 98 4.84 3.86 -14.56
N ASP A 99 5.06 3.81 -15.87
CA ASP A 99 6.41 3.79 -16.47
C ASP A 99 7.30 5.00 -16.11
N LYS A 100 6.74 6.10 -15.61
CA LYS A 100 7.49 7.31 -15.22
C LYS A 100 8.12 7.22 -13.82
N ASP A 101 7.44 6.57 -12.88
CA ASP A 101 7.86 6.47 -11.46
C ASP A 101 8.10 5.01 -11.05
N ARG A 102 8.45 4.17 -12.02
CA ARG A 102 8.68 2.73 -11.79
C ARG A 102 9.93 2.54 -10.93
N GLU A 103 9.90 1.54 -10.06
CA GLU A 103 11.04 1.22 -9.19
C GLU A 103 11.42 -0.25 -9.32
N VAL A 104 12.71 -0.51 -9.19
CA VAL A 104 13.26 -1.86 -9.11
C VAL A 104 13.80 -2.08 -7.70
N LYS A 105 13.34 -3.12 -7.02
CA LYS A 105 13.85 -3.51 -5.71
C LYS A 105 14.64 -4.80 -5.85
N LEU A 106 15.90 -4.79 -5.41
CA LEU A 106 16.76 -5.98 -5.35
C LEU A 106 16.86 -6.43 -3.89
N PHE A 107 16.63 -7.70 -3.62
CA PHE A 107 16.56 -8.26 -2.26
C PHE A 107 17.79 -9.11 -1.96
N SER A 108 18.49 -8.77 -0.88
CA SER A 108 19.50 -9.63 -0.28
C SER A 108 18.94 -10.19 1.03
N PHE A 109 18.39 -11.41 0.96
CA PHE A 109 17.81 -12.06 2.14
C PHE A 109 18.88 -12.42 3.18
N LYS A 110 20.10 -12.75 2.73
CA LYS A 110 21.25 -13.05 3.60
C LYS A 110 21.70 -11.82 4.38
N GLU A 111 21.84 -10.67 3.71
CA GLU A 111 22.28 -9.43 4.36
C GLU A 111 21.12 -8.62 4.97
N LYS A 112 19.87 -9.09 4.82
CA LYS A 112 18.65 -8.40 5.25
C LYS A 112 18.60 -6.96 4.71
N LYS A 113 18.82 -6.80 3.41
CA LYS A 113 18.87 -5.51 2.71
C LYS A 113 18.02 -5.49 1.46
N ILE A 114 17.48 -4.32 1.15
CA ILE A 114 16.75 -4.05 -0.10
C ILE A 114 17.39 -2.84 -0.77
N LEU A 115 17.85 -3.02 -2.00
CA LEU A 115 18.31 -1.93 -2.86
C LEU A 115 17.18 -1.50 -3.78
N THR A 116 16.68 -0.29 -3.58
CA THR A 116 15.69 0.35 -4.47
C THR A 116 16.42 1.19 -5.49
N ILE A 117 16.16 0.95 -6.76
CA ILE A 117 16.68 1.72 -7.90
C ILE A 117 15.50 2.46 -8.52
N CYS A 118 15.55 3.79 -8.47
CA CYS A 118 14.49 4.66 -8.97
C CYS A 118 14.71 4.98 -10.46
N THR A 119 13.63 5.28 -11.20
CA THR A 119 13.71 5.72 -12.61
C THR A 119 14.34 7.09 -12.78
N SER A 120 14.33 7.94 -11.75
CA SER A 120 14.86 9.30 -11.80
C SER A 120 15.39 9.77 -10.44
N GLU A 121 16.29 10.75 -10.48
CA GLU A 121 16.81 11.46 -9.31
C GLU A 121 15.69 12.09 -8.49
N LYS A 122 14.68 12.67 -9.17
CA LYS A 122 13.51 13.27 -8.50
C LYS A 122 12.78 12.27 -7.62
N VAL A 123 12.54 11.06 -8.11
CA VAL A 123 11.85 9.99 -7.35
C VAL A 123 12.73 9.52 -6.18
N CYS A 124 14.02 9.31 -6.43
CA CYS A 124 14.98 8.92 -5.39
C CYS A 124 15.05 9.97 -4.26
N LYS A 125 15.24 11.24 -4.61
CA LYS A 125 15.29 12.36 -3.66
C LYS A 125 14.00 12.47 -2.85
N LYS A 126 12.83 12.34 -3.50
CA LYS A 126 11.54 12.32 -2.81
C LYS A 126 11.49 11.22 -1.75
N GLN A 127 11.95 10.00 -2.06
CA GLN A 127 11.97 8.91 -1.08
C GLN A 127 12.94 9.20 0.08
N ILE A 128 14.15 9.68 -0.20
CA ILE A 128 15.11 10.05 0.84
C ILE A 128 14.53 11.09 1.79
N ASP A 129 13.89 12.12 1.23
CA ASP A 129 13.27 13.19 2.01
C ASP A 129 12.11 12.65 2.86
N GLN A 130 11.30 11.72 2.32
CA GLN A 130 10.26 11.02 3.10
C GLN A 130 10.83 10.25 4.29
N TYR A 131 11.90 9.47 4.11
CA TYR A 131 12.55 8.75 5.21
C TYR A 131 13.05 9.70 6.31
N LYS A 132 13.58 10.86 5.93
CA LYS A 132 14.06 11.88 6.88
C LYS A 132 12.91 12.54 7.64
N ASP A 133 11.85 12.91 6.94
CA ASP A 133 10.73 13.66 7.51
C ASP A 133 9.84 12.78 8.40
N LEU A 134 9.63 11.51 8.01
CA LEU A 134 8.63 10.62 8.62
C LEU A 134 9.23 9.59 9.57
N GLY A 135 10.50 9.24 9.40
CA GLY A 135 11.16 8.16 10.15
C GLY A 135 11.24 8.37 11.66
N ASN A 136 10.97 9.59 12.14
CA ASN A 136 10.89 9.90 13.58
C ASN A 136 9.54 9.51 14.20
N ALA A 137 8.47 9.46 13.43
CA ALA A 137 7.13 9.17 13.93
C ALA A 137 6.58 7.83 13.45
N PHE A 138 7.00 7.40 12.26
CA PHE A 138 6.62 6.12 11.68
C PHE A 138 7.81 5.18 11.71
N ASN A 139 7.58 3.93 12.13
CA ASN A 139 8.59 2.88 12.03
C ASN A 139 8.85 2.58 10.55
N MET A 140 9.92 3.16 10.01
CA MET A 140 10.33 2.96 8.63
C MET A 140 11.64 2.18 8.57
N PRO A 141 11.83 1.30 7.58
CA PRO A 141 13.08 0.58 7.45
C PRO A 141 14.27 1.54 7.35
N LYS A 142 15.35 1.27 8.08
CA LYS A 142 16.49 2.19 8.15
C LYS A 142 17.19 2.30 6.80
N VAL A 143 17.52 3.53 6.39
CA VAL A 143 18.41 3.76 5.23
C VAL A 143 19.85 3.42 5.62
N VAL A 144 20.47 2.47 4.91
CA VAL A 144 21.78 1.91 5.25
C VAL A 144 22.91 2.54 4.44
N ALA A 145 22.69 2.80 3.15
CA ALA A 145 23.65 3.45 2.27
C ALA A 145 23.00 3.95 0.95
N GLY A 146 23.51 5.02 0.38
CA GLY A 146 23.56 5.26 -1.07
C GLY A 146 25.03 5.16 -1.47
N GLU A 147 25.49 4.71 -2.63
CA GLU A 147 24.99 4.87 -3.99
C GLU A 147 25.67 3.76 -4.83
N LYS A 148 25.11 2.53 -4.86
CA LYS A 148 25.68 1.49 -5.77
C LYS A 148 25.36 1.81 -7.23
N TYR A 149 24.22 2.46 -7.46
CA TYR A 149 23.76 2.95 -8.74
C TYR A 149 23.33 4.40 -8.63
N GLU A 150 23.38 5.12 -9.75
CA GLU A 150 22.75 6.43 -9.89
C GLU A 150 21.26 6.31 -9.51
N ASN A 151 20.78 7.16 -8.61
CA ASN A 151 19.40 7.16 -8.11
C ASN A 151 18.98 5.87 -7.38
N SER A 152 19.81 5.40 -6.45
CA SER A 152 19.51 4.22 -5.64
C SER A 152 19.60 4.48 -4.13
N ILE A 153 18.78 3.74 -3.37
CA ILE A 153 18.70 3.79 -1.91
C ILE A 153 18.71 2.36 -1.40
N GLU A 154 19.61 2.05 -0.48
CA GLU A 154 19.59 0.77 0.25
C GLU A 154 18.95 0.95 1.63
N VAL A 155 17.97 0.10 1.94
CA VAL A 155 17.29 0.06 3.23
C VAL A 155 17.42 -1.31 3.89
N SER A 156 17.33 -1.35 5.22
CA SER A 156 17.17 -2.59 5.97
C SER A 156 15.90 -3.31 5.54
N MET A 157 15.95 -4.65 5.49
CA MET A 157 14.77 -5.47 5.30
C MET A 157 14.07 -5.68 6.64
N VAL A 158 12.74 -5.71 6.62
CA VAL A 158 11.93 -6.14 7.76
C VAL A 158 11.71 -7.63 7.64
N GLU A 159 12.18 -8.41 8.61
CA GLU A 159 11.87 -9.82 8.70
C GLU A 159 10.40 -10.02 9.06
N LEU A 160 9.64 -10.61 8.14
CA LEU A 160 8.21 -10.83 8.32
C LEU A 160 7.93 -11.85 9.42
N LEU A 161 7.07 -11.46 10.36
CA LEU A 161 6.58 -12.32 11.43
C LEU A 161 5.06 -12.52 11.30
N PRO A 162 4.48 -13.54 11.99
CA PRO A 162 3.04 -13.67 12.09
C PRO A 162 2.43 -12.37 12.62
N ARG A 163 1.46 -11.82 11.89
CA ARG A 163 0.76 -10.59 12.26
C ARG A 163 -0.04 -10.83 13.56
N PRO A 164 -0.03 -9.88 14.51
CA PRO A 164 -0.93 -9.92 15.66
C PRO A 164 -2.38 -9.62 15.25
N GLU A 165 -3.28 -9.42 16.22
CA GLU A 165 -4.68 -9.11 15.98
C GLU A 165 -4.88 -7.77 15.25
N GLU A 166 -5.99 -7.65 14.51
CA GLU A 166 -6.28 -6.45 13.71
C GLU A 166 -6.46 -5.19 14.58
N ALA A 167 -6.94 -5.33 15.80
CA ALA A 167 -7.04 -4.22 16.77
C ALA A 167 -5.66 -3.58 17.01
N GLN A 168 -4.60 -4.37 17.18
CA GLN A 168 -3.25 -3.86 17.39
C GLN A 168 -2.70 -3.10 16.17
N ALA A 169 -3.09 -3.51 14.96
CA ALA A 169 -2.73 -2.77 13.74
C ALA A 169 -3.40 -1.39 13.70
N LEU A 170 -4.69 -1.33 14.06
CA LEU A 170 -5.47 -0.09 14.12
C LEU A 170 -4.96 0.84 15.24
N GLU A 171 -4.63 0.29 16.41
CA GLU A 171 -3.98 1.01 17.50
C GLU A 171 -2.61 1.57 17.07
N ASN A 172 -1.80 0.80 16.34
CA ASN A 172 -0.54 1.28 15.80
C ASN A 172 -0.70 2.44 14.81
N ILE A 173 -1.75 2.40 13.98
CA ILE A 173 -2.08 3.50 13.06
C ILE A 173 -2.39 4.77 13.84
N ILE A 174 -3.26 4.69 14.86
CA ILE A 174 -3.59 5.82 15.73
C ILE A 174 -2.34 6.33 16.45
N ALA A 175 -1.55 5.44 17.06
CA ALA A 175 -0.34 5.81 17.80
C ALA A 175 0.70 6.50 16.90
N SER A 176 0.92 5.99 15.69
CA SER A 176 1.88 6.58 14.75
C SER A 176 1.44 7.97 14.28
N HIS A 177 0.16 8.14 13.96
CA HIS A 177 -0.38 9.45 13.55
C HIS A 177 -0.42 10.45 14.71
N THR A 178 -0.69 10.01 15.93
CA THR A 178 -0.66 10.90 17.12
C THR A 178 0.76 11.25 17.57
N ALA A 179 1.74 10.37 17.31
CA ALA A 179 3.15 10.68 17.50
C ALA A 179 3.68 11.63 16.41
N TYR A 180 3.16 11.52 15.19
CA TYR A 180 3.49 12.39 14.07
C TYR A 180 2.82 13.76 14.22
N ASN A 181 3.48 14.67 14.93
CA ASN A 181 2.95 16.02 15.16
C ASN A 181 3.77 17.12 14.48
N PRO A 182 3.60 17.36 13.17
CA PRO A 182 3.93 18.66 12.62
C PRO A 182 2.79 19.62 12.99
N LYS A 183 2.87 20.26 14.16
CA LYS A 183 1.91 21.27 14.64
C LYS A 183 1.60 22.37 13.60
N ASP A 184 2.45 22.51 12.58
CA ASP A 184 2.34 23.47 11.48
C ASP A 184 1.66 22.92 10.21
N ARG A 185 1.04 21.72 10.23
CA ARG A 185 0.48 21.08 9.01
C ARG A 185 -0.92 20.49 9.16
N ILE A 186 -1.65 20.81 10.23
CA ILE A 186 -3.09 20.50 10.32
C ILE A 186 -3.84 21.68 9.70
N GLU A 187 -4.53 21.40 8.59
CA GLU A 187 -5.41 22.37 7.97
C GLU A 187 -6.86 21.96 8.17
N LYS A 188 -7.73 22.94 8.40
CA LYS A 188 -9.17 22.71 8.43
C LYS A 188 -9.74 22.93 7.04
N GLY A 189 -10.62 22.05 6.62
CA GLY A 189 -11.44 22.23 5.42
C GLY A 189 -12.88 21.79 5.71
N SER A 190 -13.78 22.04 4.77
CA SER A 190 -15.18 21.64 4.94
C SER A 190 -15.43 20.27 4.34
N ILE A 191 -16.23 19.44 5.03
CA ILE A 191 -16.71 18.17 4.46
C ILE A 191 -17.47 18.39 3.14
N LYS A 192 -18.13 19.54 2.95
CA LYS A 192 -18.77 19.90 1.66
C LYS A 192 -17.80 19.90 0.48
N GLU A 193 -16.54 20.23 0.68
CA GLU A 193 -15.54 20.20 -0.40
C GLU A 193 -15.23 18.78 -0.87
N ILE A 194 -15.41 17.77 0.00
CA ILE A 194 -15.30 16.35 -0.37
C ILE A 194 -16.44 15.97 -1.34
N ILE A 195 -17.57 16.67 -1.29
CA ILE A 195 -18.85 16.32 -1.92
C ILE A 195 -19.11 17.03 -3.24
N ASP A 196 -18.24 17.92 -3.71
CA ASP A 196 -18.45 18.52 -5.04
C ASP A 196 -18.35 17.45 -6.14
N VAL A 197 -19.52 16.93 -6.53
CA VAL A 197 -19.71 15.83 -7.48
C VAL A 197 -20.00 16.31 -8.90
N SER A 198 -19.97 17.62 -9.12
CA SER A 198 -20.26 18.23 -10.42
C SER A 198 -19.32 17.72 -11.52
N ALA A 199 -18.06 17.45 -11.16
CA ALA A 199 -17.00 17.02 -12.07
C ALA A 199 -16.96 15.51 -12.38
N TYR A 200 -17.80 14.67 -11.75
CA TYR A 200 -17.74 13.21 -11.94
C TYR A 200 -18.66 12.69 -13.04
N SER A 201 -18.34 11.49 -13.55
CA SER A 201 -19.21 10.72 -14.44
C SER A 201 -20.57 10.43 -13.80
N GLY A 202 -21.58 10.11 -14.61
CA GLY A 202 -22.95 9.84 -14.12
C GLY A 202 -23.03 8.70 -13.09
N GLU A 203 -22.29 7.61 -13.31
CA GLU A 203 -22.23 6.46 -12.41
C GLU A 203 -21.61 6.82 -11.05
N MET A 204 -20.50 7.54 -11.08
CA MET A 204 -19.80 8.00 -9.88
C MET A 204 -20.65 9.01 -9.11
N ARG A 205 -21.32 9.94 -9.81
CA ARG A 205 -22.26 10.88 -9.19
C ARG A 205 -23.42 10.15 -8.51
N ALA A 206 -23.97 9.12 -9.15
CA ALA A 206 -25.05 8.32 -8.55
C ALA A 206 -24.59 7.59 -7.29
N LEU A 207 -23.39 7.01 -7.30
CA LEU A 207 -22.82 6.35 -6.13
C LEU A 207 -22.54 7.33 -4.99
N MET A 208 -21.86 8.44 -5.27
CA MET A 208 -21.58 9.49 -4.27
C MET A 208 -22.89 10.02 -3.67
N GLY A 209 -23.93 10.18 -4.51
CA GLY A 209 -25.28 10.52 -4.05
C GLY A 209 -25.85 9.50 -3.08
N LYS A 210 -25.78 8.19 -3.40
CA LYS A 210 -26.21 7.12 -2.48
C LYS A 210 -25.45 7.15 -1.16
N ILE A 211 -24.12 7.27 -1.20
CA ILE A 211 -23.27 7.36 0.00
C ILE A 211 -23.69 8.57 0.85
N SER A 212 -23.88 9.73 0.23
CA SER A 212 -24.27 10.95 0.95
C SER A 212 -25.63 10.87 1.63
N GLN A 213 -26.58 10.10 1.11
CA GLN A 213 -27.87 9.85 1.77
C GLN A 213 -27.75 9.04 3.06
N GLY A 214 -26.63 8.34 3.25
CA GLY A 214 -26.33 7.59 4.46
C GLY A 214 -25.65 8.41 5.55
N ILE A 215 -25.32 9.68 5.27
CA ILE A 215 -24.61 10.60 6.17
C ILE A 215 -25.61 11.64 6.71
N ALA A 216 -25.58 11.89 8.03
CA ALA A 216 -26.40 12.93 8.64
C ALA A 216 -26.10 14.32 8.05
N GLU A 217 -27.14 15.15 7.84
CA GLU A 217 -27.01 16.42 7.11
C GLU A 217 -26.09 17.43 7.82
N ASP A 218 -26.07 17.40 9.14
CA ASP A 218 -25.29 18.31 9.98
C ASP A 218 -23.78 18.03 9.91
N ILE A 219 -23.36 16.77 9.70
CA ILE A 219 -21.95 16.39 9.43
C ILE A 219 -21.38 17.23 8.28
N PHE A 220 -22.17 17.52 7.24
CA PHE A 220 -21.68 18.28 6.10
C PHE A 220 -21.33 19.73 6.44
N SER A 221 -21.79 20.24 7.57
CA SER A 221 -21.47 21.59 8.04
C SER A 221 -20.29 21.62 9.01
N GLU A 222 -19.72 20.46 9.36
CA GLU A 222 -18.54 20.36 10.23
C GLU A 222 -17.24 20.65 9.48
N ASP A 223 -16.28 21.20 10.22
CA ASP A 223 -14.88 21.28 9.80
C ASP A 223 -14.22 19.92 9.98
N ILE A 224 -13.41 19.52 9.00
CA ILE A 224 -12.58 18.32 9.08
C ILE A 224 -11.10 18.68 9.02
N ALA A 225 -10.32 17.99 9.85
CA ALA A 225 -8.88 18.13 9.85
C ALA A 225 -8.24 17.34 8.70
N TYR A 226 -7.31 17.98 8.03
CA TYR A 226 -6.45 17.37 7.04
C TYR A 226 -5.02 17.27 7.58
N SER A 227 -4.38 16.14 7.34
CA SER A 227 -2.98 15.90 7.71
C SER A 227 -2.28 15.08 6.63
N VAL A 228 -0.95 14.97 6.74
CA VAL A 228 -0.18 14.11 5.83
C VAL A 228 -0.45 12.65 6.18
N GLN A 229 -0.93 11.90 5.19
CA GLN A 229 -1.31 10.50 5.28
C GLN A 229 -0.48 9.68 4.28
N HIS A 230 -0.25 8.41 4.60
CA HIS A 230 0.41 7.42 3.75
C HIS A 230 -0.31 7.28 2.39
N GLY A 231 -1.65 7.27 2.40
CA GLY A 231 -2.48 7.31 1.19
C GLY A 231 -2.75 5.97 0.51
N ASP A 232 -1.94 4.95 0.83
CA ASP A 232 -2.12 3.55 0.41
C ASP A 232 -1.85 2.57 1.56
N LEU A 233 -2.25 2.90 2.79
CA LEU A 233 -1.97 2.05 3.96
C LEU A 233 -2.83 0.77 3.99
N SER A 234 -2.43 -0.23 3.22
CA SER A 234 -3.02 -1.57 3.23
C SER A 234 -2.30 -2.51 4.20
N LYS A 235 -2.87 -3.69 4.46
CA LYS A 235 -2.18 -4.83 5.11
C LYS A 235 -0.85 -5.17 4.47
N ASP A 236 -0.69 -4.85 3.19
CA ASP A 236 0.53 -5.13 2.45
C ASP A 236 1.65 -4.10 2.67
N ASN A 237 1.30 -2.92 3.20
CA ASN A 237 2.18 -1.77 3.41
C ASN A 237 2.40 -1.45 4.90
N LEU A 238 1.61 -2.05 5.79
CA LEU A 238 1.83 -2.07 7.24
C LEU A 238 2.22 -3.48 7.67
N ILE A 239 3.51 -3.80 7.69
CA ILE A 239 4.02 -5.16 7.93
C ILE A 239 4.42 -5.34 9.40
N TYR A 240 4.07 -6.47 10.01
CA TYR A 240 4.57 -6.81 11.35
C TYR A 240 5.85 -7.63 11.22
N GLY A 241 6.88 -7.24 11.95
CA GLY A 241 8.17 -7.89 11.81
C GLY A 241 9.27 -7.33 12.68
N ASN A 242 10.47 -7.87 12.45
CA ASN A 242 11.69 -7.43 13.10
C ASN A 242 12.58 -6.66 12.11
N SER A 243 12.99 -5.45 12.47
CA SER A 243 14.09 -4.77 11.80
C SER A 243 15.03 -4.19 12.85
N ASP A 244 16.32 -4.46 12.69
CA ASP A 244 17.39 -4.02 13.61
C ASP A 244 17.12 -4.36 15.10
N GLY A 245 16.46 -5.50 15.36
CA GLY A 245 16.14 -5.98 16.72
C GLY A 245 14.85 -5.44 17.32
N LYS A 246 14.13 -4.56 16.61
CA LYS A 246 12.84 -4.01 17.04
C LYS A 246 11.68 -4.78 16.39
N TYR A 247 10.82 -5.35 17.25
CA TYR A 247 9.59 -6.06 16.87
C TYR A 247 8.41 -5.09 16.92
N ASP A 248 7.86 -4.75 15.75
CA ASP A 248 6.78 -3.76 15.66
C ASP A 248 6.09 -3.85 14.28
N PHE A 249 5.08 -3.01 14.08
CA PHE A 249 4.58 -2.67 12.76
C PHE A 249 5.52 -1.68 12.06
N TRP A 250 5.83 -1.96 10.81
CA TRP A 250 6.69 -1.18 9.93
C TRP A 250 5.92 -0.70 8.70
N TRP A 251 6.13 0.55 8.34
CA TRP A 251 5.43 1.27 7.28
C TRP A 251 6.32 1.34 6.04
N ILE A 252 5.84 0.81 4.92
CA ILE A 252 6.57 0.75 3.64
C ILE A 252 5.71 1.29 2.48
N ASP A 253 6.36 1.61 1.36
CA ASP A 253 5.69 2.04 0.12
C ASP A 253 4.95 3.40 0.24
N TRP A 254 5.73 4.43 0.62
CA TRP A 254 5.29 5.81 0.84
C TRP A 254 5.10 6.65 -0.43
N GLU A 255 5.07 6.06 -1.63
CA GLU A 255 4.94 6.81 -2.89
C GLU A 255 3.65 7.65 -2.97
N HIS A 256 2.59 7.20 -2.29
CA HIS A 256 1.26 7.79 -2.27
C HIS A 256 1.05 8.82 -1.15
N ILE A 257 2.11 9.21 -0.44
CA ILE A 257 2.01 10.22 0.62
C ILE A 257 1.35 11.50 0.12
N GLY A 258 0.52 12.10 0.95
CA GLY A 258 -0.18 13.33 0.60
C GLY A 258 -1.11 13.78 1.71
N LYS A 259 -1.56 15.02 1.59
CA LYS A 259 -2.51 15.61 2.53
C LYS A 259 -3.92 15.09 2.27
N ARG A 260 -4.57 14.53 3.29
CA ARG A 260 -5.91 13.92 3.24
C ARG A 260 -6.63 14.12 4.56
N VAL A 261 -7.90 13.74 4.63
CA VAL A 261 -8.65 13.69 5.90
C VAL A 261 -7.89 12.84 6.94
N PHE A 262 -7.82 13.30 8.19
CA PHE A 262 -6.88 12.74 9.18
C PHE A 262 -7.06 11.25 9.47
N PHE A 263 -8.26 10.71 9.29
CA PHE A 263 -8.59 9.30 9.47
C PHE A 263 -8.45 8.46 8.18
N TYR A 264 -7.90 9.03 7.10
CA TYR A 264 -7.85 8.36 5.79
C TYR A 264 -7.13 7.03 5.85
N ASP A 265 -5.92 6.96 6.41
CA ASP A 265 -5.15 5.72 6.46
C ASP A 265 -5.82 4.66 7.34
N TYR A 266 -6.44 5.08 8.45
CA TYR A 266 -7.16 4.20 9.38
C TYR A 266 -8.31 3.48 8.66
N PHE A 267 -9.18 4.24 7.98
CA PHE A 267 -10.29 3.63 7.26
C PHE A 267 -9.89 2.98 5.95
N PHE A 268 -8.84 3.44 5.28
CA PHE A 268 -8.30 2.75 4.11
C PHE A 268 -7.77 1.36 4.48
N TYR A 269 -7.10 1.22 5.63
CA TYR A 269 -6.69 -0.09 6.13
C TYR A 269 -7.90 -1.01 6.35
N ILE A 270 -8.95 -0.52 7.01
CA ILE A 270 -10.20 -1.27 7.26
C ILE A 270 -10.84 -1.71 5.94
N LEU A 271 -11.10 -0.76 5.04
CA LEU A 271 -11.77 -1.01 3.77
C LEU A 271 -10.96 -1.96 2.88
N ASN A 272 -9.64 -1.76 2.81
CA ASN A 272 -8.77 -2.61 2.00
C ASN A 272 -8.70 -4.04 2.56
N THR A 273 -8.64 -4.18 3.89
CA THR A 273 -8.67 -5.47 4.58
C THR A 273 -9.96 -6.24 4.24
N ALA A 274 -11.11 -5.58 4.37
CA ALA A 274 -12.38 -6.20 4.04
C ALA A 274 -12.47 -6.62 2.56
N VAL A 275 -12.10 -5.73 1.63
CA VAL A 275 -12.30 -5.97 0.19
C VAL A 275 -11.29 -6.96 -0.42
N TYR A 276 -10.00 -6.87 -0.06
CA TYR A 276 -8.96 -7.69 -0.70
C TYR A 276 -8.60 -8.96 0.06
N PHE A 277 -8.91 -9.00 1.36
CA PHE A 277 -8.60 -10.13 2.23
C PHE A 277 -9.84 -10.84 2.77
N ASP A 278 -11.04 -10.35 2.45
CA ASP A 278 -12.32 -10.92 2.91
C ASP A 278 -12.36 -11.07 4.44
N ASP A 279 -11.87 -10.04 5.14
CA ASP A 279 -11.66 -10.03 6.59
C ASP A 279 -12.34 -8.80 7.20
N LEU A 280 -13.46 -9.02 7.89
CA LEU A 280 -14.28 -7.96 8.48
C LEU A 280 -13.85 -7.56 9.89
N ARG A 281 -12.89 -8.27 10.51
CA ARG A 281 -12.55 -8.06 11.93
C ARG A 281 -12.11 -6.63 12.25
N SER A 282 -11.39 -5.97 11.35
CA SER A 282 -11.01 -4.56 11.51
C SER A 282 -12.23 -3.62 11.50
N PHE A 283 -13.23 -3.93 10.68
CA PHE A 283 -14.49 -3.17 10.62
C PHE A 283 -15.35 -3.44 11.85
N GLU A 284 -15.44 -4.70 12.29
CA GLU A 284 -16.17 -5.09 13.50
C GLU A 284 -15.59 -4.44 14.76
N TYR A 285 -14.26 -4.42 14.89
CA TYR A 285 -13.58 -3.69 15.97
C TYR A 285 -13.85 -2.18 15.91
N TYR A 286 -13.83 -1.58 14.72
CA TYR A 286 -14.18 -0.16 14.58
C TYR A 286 -15.62 0.12 15.04
N MET A 287 -16.56 -0.77 14.73
CA MET A 287 -17.96 -0.60 15.14
C MET A 287 -18.21 -0.93 16.62
N SER A 288 -17.32 -1.66 17.31
CA SER A 288 -17.47 -2.03 18.72
C SER A 288 -17.14 -0.89 19.68
N GLU A 289 -17.70 -0.94 20.90
CA GLU A 289 -17.38 0.01 21.98
C GLU A 289 -15.91 0.00 22.38
N GLU A 290 -15.21 -1.13 22.19
CA GLU A 290 -13.81 -1.30 22.57
C GLU A 290 -12.88 -0.27 21.88
N SER A 291 -13.23 0.17 20.68
CA SER A 291 -12.45 1.17 19.93
C SER A 291 -12.71 2.63 20.34
N ASN A 292 -13.79 2.92 21.10
CA ASN A 292 -14.25 4.30 21.35
C ASN A 292 -13.18 5.13 22.05
N ARG A 293 -12.50 4.55 23.05
CA ARG A 293 -11.45 5.25 23.80
C ARG A 293 -10.28 5.68 22.92
N ASP A 294 -9.89 4.84 21.97
CA ASP A 294 -8.73 5.12 21.12
C ASP A 294 -9.11 6.03 19.95
N LEU A 295 -10.33 5.93 19.44
CA LEU A 295 -10.92 6.89 18.51
C LEU A 295 -11.08 8.28 19.13
N GLU A 296 -11.54 8.39 20.37
CA GLU A 296 -11.68 9.67 21.08
C GLU A 296 -10.31 10.38 21.18
N LYS A 297 -9.26 9.66 21.57
CA LYS A 297 -7.89 10.20 21.57
C LYS A 297 -7.44 10.61 20.18
N PHE A 298 -7.74 9.78 19.17
CA PHE A 298 -7.35 10.04 17.79
C PHE A 298 -8.00 11.31 17.26
N PHE A 299 -9.31 11.45 17.37
CA PHE A 299 -10.06 12.63 16.93
C PHE A 299 -9.65 13.89 17.71
N LYS A 300 -9.51 13.77 19.04
CA LYS A 300 -9.07 14.87 19.90
C LYS A 300 -7.70 15.40 19.53
N HIS A 301 -6.77 14.53 19.10
CA HIS A 301 -5.45 14.95 18.61
C HIS A 301 -5.57 15.92 17.42
N PHE A 302 -6.58 15.73 16.57
CA PHE A 302 -6.87 16.60 15.43
C PHE A 302 -7.87 17.71 15.74
N SER A 303 -8.17 17.96 17.03
CA SER A 303 -9.16 18.96 17.47
C SER A 303 -10.56 18.74 16.88
N VAL A 304 -10.95 17.47 16.71
CA VAL A 304 -12.28 17.03 16.32
C VAL A 304 -12.91 16.30 17.52
N GLU A 305 -14.19 16.54 17.78
CA GLU A 305 -14.94 15.79 18.79
C GLU A 305 -15.41 14.46 18.20
N PHE A 306 -15.20 13.37 18.93
CA PHE A 306 -15.65 12.05 18.52
C PHE A 306 -17.03 11.75 19.12
N ASP A 307 -17.99 11.45 18.26
CA ASP A 307 -19.33 10.97 18.62
C ASP A 307 -19.44 9.49 18.23
N GLU A 308 -19.61 8.62 19.22
CA GLU A 308 -19.66 7.17 19.03
C GLU A 308 -20.88 6.74 18.19
N GLU A 309 -21.98 7.48 18.25
CA GLU A 309 -23.19 7.22 17.46
C GLU A 309 -22.99 7.54 15.97
N ARG A 310 -21.97 8.36 15.65
CA ARG A 310 -21.64 8.82 14.28
C ARG A 310 -20.56 8.01 13.58
N LYS A 311 -20.14 6.87 14.13
CA LYS A 311 -19.12 6.00 13.49
C LYS A 311 -19.44 5.68 12.03
N LYS A 312 -20.71 5.37 11.74
CA LYS A 312 -21.13 5.10 10.36
C LYS A 312 -20.89 6.33 9.46
N ASP A 313 -21.25 7.52 9.92
CA ASP A 313 -21.06 8.76 9.18
C ASP A 313 -19.58 9.02 8.88
N TYR A 314 -18.69 8.88 9.86
CA TYR A 314 -17.25 9.06 9.67
C TYR A 314 -16.67 8.11 8.61
N PHE A 315 -17.10 6.84 8.63
CA PHE A 315 -16.67 5.86 7.62
C PHE A 315 -17.19 6.22 6.21
N LEU A 316 -18.43 6.72 6.10
CA LEU A 316 -19.00 7.14 4.83
C LEU A 316 -18.34 8.43 4.29
N VAL A 317 -17.99 9.38 5.17
CA VAL A 317 -17.19 10.56 4.81
C VAL A 317 -15.83 10.14 4.24
N PHE A 318 -15.17 9.18 4.87
CA PHE A 318 -13.96 8.57 4.32
C PHE A 318 -14.22 7.96 2.95
N CYS A 319 -15.28 7.18 2.77
CA CYS A 319 -15.58 6.52 1.50
C CYS A 319 -15.73 7.53 0.36
N MET A 320 -16.38 8.68 0.61
CA MET A 320 -16.45 9.78 -0.36
C MET A 320 -15.08 10.38 -0.66
N SER A 321 -14.25 10.63 0.37
CA SER A 321 -12.89 11.16 0.20
C SER A 321 -12.02 10.20 -0.61
N PHE A 322 -12.07 8.91 -0.29
CA PHE A 322 -11.38 7.84 -0.99
C PHE A 322 -11.77 7.78 -2.46
N LEU A 323 -13.08 7.80 -2.74
CA LEU A 323 -13.60 7.76 -4.10
C LEU A 323 -13.16 9.01 -4.89
N LYS A 324 -13.27 10.21 -4.32
CA LYS A 324 -12.77 11.46 -4.93
C LYS A 324 -11.30 11.35 -5.32
N GLU A 325 -10.45 10.88 -4.40
CA GLU A 325 -9.01 10.81 -4.65
C GLU A 325 -8.61 9.70 -5.64
N ARG A 326 -9.19 8.50 -5.51
CA ARG A 326 -8.79 7.35 -6.32
C ARG A 326 -9.46 7.26 -7.68
N VAL A 327 -10.67 7.81 -7.86
CA VAL A 327 -11.31 7.87 -9.18
C VAL A 327 -10.52 8.75 -10.14
N CYS A 328 -9.97 9.87 -9.65
CA CYS A 328 -9.10 10.74 -10.44
C CYS A 328 -7.77 10.07 -10.82
N GLN A 329 -7.26 9.13 -10.02
CA GLN A 329 -5.92 8.56 -10.18
C GLN A 329 -5.89 7.19 -10.88
N LEU A 330 -6.85 6.30 -10.61
CA LEU A 330 -6.73 4.90 -10.99
C LEU A 330 -7.12 4.62 -12.43
N GLY A 331 -8.05 5.39 -13.02
CA GLY A 331 -8.60 5.12 -14.35
C GLY A 331 -9.15 3.69 -14.54
N ASN A 332 -9.28 2.93 -13.45
CA ASN A 332 -9.55 1.50 -13.41
C ASN A 332 -10.87 1.28 -12.69
N LEU A 333 -11.94 1.39 -13.47
CA LEU A 333 -13.33 1.27 -13.02
C LEU A 333 -13.61 -0.06 -12.32
N ASP A 334 -12.91 -1.15 -12.65
CA ASP A 334 -13.13 -2.47 -12.05
C ASP A 334 -12.72 -2.50 -10.56
N ALA A 335 -11.57 -1.91 -10.22
CA ALA A 335 -11.11 -1.86 -8.84
C ALA A 335 -12.00 -0.96 -7.99
N LEU A 336 -12.43 0.17 -8.56
CA LEU A 336 -13.40 1.06 -7.93
C LEU A 336 -14.72 0.34 -7.69
N LYS A 337 -15.24 -0.37 -8.69
CA LYS A 337 -16.49 -1.14 -8.58
C LYS A 337 -16.47 -2.13 -7.41
N MET A 338 -15.35 -2.83 -7.17
CA MET A 338 -15.24 -3.73 -6.01
C MET A 338 -15.46 -3.00 -4.68
N TYR A 339 -14.87 -1.82 -4.51
CA TYR A 339 -15.11 -0.99 -3.32
C TYR A 339 -16.55 -0.50 -3.26
N CYS A 340 -17.11 -0.06 -4.38
CA CYS A 340 -18.50 0.41 -4.47
C CYS A 340 -19.50 -0.69 -4.09
N ASP A 341 -19.30 -1.90 -4.61
CA ASP A 341 -20.14 -3.06 -4.33
C ASP A 341 -20.07 -3.43 -2.85
N PHE A 342 -18.87 -3.35 -2.25
CA PHE A 342 -18.69 -3.59 -0.82
C PHE A 342 -19.39 -2.53 0.04
N ILE A 343 -19.18 -1.24 -0.24
CA ILE A 343 -19.84 -0.14 0.49
C ILE A 343 -21.36 -0.26 0.36
N SER A 344 -21.85 -0.61 -0.84
CA SER A 344 -23.27 -0.85 -1.09
C SER A 344 -23.79 -1.96 -0.18
N LYS A 345 -23.15 -3.14 -0.20
CA LYS A 345 -23.55 -4.29 0.64
C LYS A 345 -23.52 -3.99 2.15
N LEU A 346 -22.55 -3.20 2.59
CA LEU A 346 -22.33 -2.92 4.01
C LEU A 346 -23.42 -2.03 4.60
N PHE A 347 -23.92 -1.05 3.83
CA PHE A 347 -24.82 -0.02 4.35
C PHE A 347 -26.20 0.02 3.69
N TYR A 348 -26.37 -0.65 2.55
CA TYR A 348 -27.59 -0.66 1.77
C TYR A 348 -27.91 -2.13 1.48
N LYS A 349 -28.80 -2.73 2.26
CA LYS A 349 -29.40 -4.02 1.86
C LYS A 349 -30.01 -3.79 0.47
N GLU A 350 -29.68 -4.67 -0.48
CA GLU A 350 -30.44 -4.73 -1.73
C GLU A 350 -31.89 -5.03 -1.35
N SER A 351 -32.72 -3.99 -1.39
CA SER A 351 -34.16 -4.05 -1.17
C SER A 351 -34.87 -4.73 -2.32
#